data_AF-A0A1G9SWN2-F1
#
_entry.id   AF-A0A1G9SWN2-F1
#
_cell.length_a   1.000
_cell.length_b   1.000
_cell.length_c   1.000
_cell.angle_alpha   90.00
_cell.angle_beta   90.00
_cell.angle_gamma   90.00
#
_symmetry.space_group_name_H-M   'P 1'
#
loop_
_entity.id
_entity.type
_entity.pdbx_description
1 polymer ?
#
loop_
_entity_poly.entity_id
_entity_poly.type
_entity_poly.pdbx_seq_one_letter_code
_entity_poly.pdbx_strand_id
1 'polypeptide(L)'
;MTAGLPEAPLAAAAGDADTAARLLSAGVDVLIAYHSSVLRRRGLPSVAGLLPWANANELTLGVLPSIAGSGTLFATVCANDPLRPASQVLARLVDLGVAGVLNAPTVGLLTGPVRAAVERAGLGFDREVELMALAARHGLRAWGYAFTPAQATALVDHGAEAVVVHLGITGAGSPTARCAATLTTVADAARATNADVRVLAHGGPLTDPGTFAELCRSLDVHCGFFGASVFECAEDVEAAVHAWRTVLTRKVAG
;
A
#
# COMPACT_ATOMS: atom_id res chain seq x y z
N MET A 1 12.98 -5.13 -17.36
CA MET A 1 14.06 -5.30 -16.35
C MET A 1 13.73 -4.41 -15.18
N THR A 2 13.28 -4.99 -14.07
CA THR A 2 12.89 -4.31 -12.82
C THR A 2 14.11 -3.68 -12.16
N ALA A 3 14.35 -2.40 -12.34
CA ALA A 3 15.42 -1.73 -11.62
C ALA A 3 15.04 -1.56 -10.13
N GLY A 4 15.83 -2.15 -9.24
CA GLY A 4 16.25 -1.53 -7.98
C GLY A 4 15.56 -1.91 -6.66
N LEU A 5 14.34 -2.48 -6.64
CA LEU A 5 13.72 -2.80 -5.35
C LEU A 5 14.17 -4.15 -4.78
N PRO A 6 14.42 -4.26 -3.46
CA PRO A 6 14.68 -5.54 -2.82
C PRO A 6 13.45 -6.47 -2.93
N GLU A 7 13.66 -7.75 -2.67
CA GLU A 7 12.59 -8.76 -2.67
C GLU A 7 11.54 -8.47 -1.58
N ALA A 8 11.99 -8.03 -0.40
CA ALA A 8 11.16 -7.60 0.72
C ALA A 8 11.33 -6.08 0.97
N PRO A 9 10.64 -5.23 0.20
CA PRO A 9 10.76 -3.78 0.35
C PRO A 9 10.10 -3.26 1.63
N LEU A 10 10.72 -2.25 2.22
CA LEU A 10 10.12 -1.39 3.22
C LEU A 10 9.57 -0.14 2.52
N ALA A 11 8.25 -0.04 2.48
CA ALA A 11 7.55 1.11 1.93
C ALA A 11 6.94 1.95 3.05
N ALA A 12 6.84 3.26 2.84
CA ALA A 12 6.20 4.16 3.80
C ALA A 12 5.31 5.21 3.15
N ALA A 13 4.23 5.57 3.83
CA ALA A 13 3.33 6.64 3.41
C ALA A 13 3.88 8.00 3.84
N ALA A 14 3.63 9.04 3.04
CA ALA A 14 3.87 10.42 3.42
C ALA A 14 2.75 11.35 2.94
N GLY A 15 2.47 12.36 3.75
CA GLY A 15 1.47 13.41 3.49
C GLY A 15 2.06 14.82 3.31
N ASP A 16 3.38 14.95 3.31
CA ASP A 16 4.13 16.20 3.19
C ASP A 16 5.63 15.93 2.95
N ALA A 17 6.37 16.99 2.61
CA ALA A 17 7.80 16.94 2.31
C ALA A 17 8.71 16.60 3.51
N ASP A 18 8.37 17.05 4.72
CA ASP A 18 9.20 16.81 5.92
C ASP A 18 9.18 15.33 6.30
N THR A 19 7.98 14.74 6.38
CA THR A 19 7.82 13.30 6.62
C THR A 19 8.53 12.48 5.53
N ALA A 20 8.38 12.87 4.26
CA ALA A 20 9.04 12.21 3.14
C ALA A 20 10.57 12.22 3.27
N ALA A 21 11.17 13.38 3.59
CA ALA A 21 12.61 13.53 3.73
C ALA A 21 13.17 12.69 4.88
N ARG A 22 12.45 12.63 6.02
CA ARG A 22 12.84 11.82 7.19
C ARG A 22 12.78 10.32 6.88
N LEU A 23 11.72 9.86 6.23
CA LEU A 23 11.57 8.45 5.82
C LEU A 23 12.67 8.01 4.86
N LEU A 24 12.99 8.83 3.86
CA LEU A 24 14.05 8.53 2.90
C LEU A 24 15.43 8.55 3.54
N SER A 25 15.70 9.51 4.43
CA SER A 25 16.96 9.57 5.19
C SER A 25 17.14 8.37 6.12
N ALA A 26 16.03 7.87 6.68
CA ALA A 26 16.01 6.63 7.46
C ALA A 26 16.13 5.35 6.59
N GLY A 27 16.16 5.50 5.27
CA GLY A 27 16.44 4.43 4.33
C GLY A 27 15.23 3.58 3.97
N VAL A 28 14.03 4.16 3.80
CA VAL A 28 12.88 3.47 3.17
C VAL A 28 13.14 3.22 1.69
N ASP A 29 12.66 2.08 1.14
CA ASP A 29 12.90 1.72 -0.27
C ASP A 29 11.94 2.42 -1.23
N VAL A 30 10.69 2.60 -0.79
CA VAL A 30 9.61 3.21 -1.58
C VAL A 30 8.81 4.17 -0.72
N LEU A 31 8.69 5.40 -1.20
CA LEU A 31 7.78 6.38 -0.61
C LEU A 31 6.44 6.32 -1.33
N ILE A 32 5.33 6.43 -0.61
CA ILE A 32 3.97 6.45 -1.17
C ILE A 32 3.29 7.77 -0.77
N ALA A 33 3.06 8.66 -1.73
CA ALA A 33 2.20 9.81 -1.54
C ALA A 33 0.77 9.33 -1.31
N TYR A 34 0.24 9.56 -0.11
CA TYR A 34 -0.92 8.83 0.40
C TYR A 34 -2.02 9.78 0.87
N HIS A 35 -3.20 9.71 0.25
CA HIS A 35 -4.32 10.61 0.59
C HIS A 35 -4.68 10.60 2.10
N SER A 36 -4.66 9.45 2.78
CA SER A 36 -5.01 9.42 4.21
C SER A 36 -3.92 10.03 5.09
N SER A 37 -2.68 10.18 4.61
CA SER A 37 -1.62 10.86 5.36
C SER A 37 -1.92 12.35 5.51
N VAL A 38 -2.49 12.97 4.48
CA VAL A 38 -2.95 14.36 4.53
C VAL A 38 -4.01 14.55 5.62
N LEU A 39 -4.90 13.57 5.79
CA LEU A 39 -5.92 13.58 6.83
C LEU A 39 -5.34 13.30 8.22
N ARG A 40 -4.41 12.35 8.35
CA ARG A 40 -3.72 12.05 9.62
C ARG A 40 -2.95 13.23 10.19
N ARG A 41 -2.31 14.03 9.33
CA ARG A 41 -1.67 15.28 9.75
C ARG A 41 -2.63 16.34 10.30
N ARG A 42 -3.93 16.20 10.02
CA ARG A 42 -4.99 17.05 10.60
C ARG A 42 -5.59 16.42 11.87
N GLY A 43 -4.97 15.39 12.43
CA GLY A 43 -5.44 14.69 13.63
C GLY A 43 -6.56 13.68 13.36
N LEU A 44 -6.84 13.33 12.10
CA LEU A 44 -7.91 12.39 11.75
C LEU A 44 -7.38 10.94 11.72
N PRO A 45 -8.18 9.94 12.12
CA PRO A 45 -7.77 8.53 12.07
C PRO A 45 -7.67 8.02 10.63
N SER A 46 -6.90 6.95 10.39
CA SER A 46 -6.72 6.36 9.04
C SER A 46 -8.03 6.04 8.31
N VAL A 47 -9.07 5.62 9.04
CA VAL A 47 -10.40 5.33 8.48
C VAL A 47 -11.06 6.55 7.82
N ALA A 48 -10.63 7.77 8.18
CA ALA A 48 -11.10 9.00 7.55
C ALA A 48 -10.85 9.03 6.04
N GLY A 49 -9.82 8.33 5.55
CA GLY A 49 -9.55 8.21 4.11
C GLY A 49 -10.67 7.52 3.31
N LEU A 50 -11.58 6.81 3.98
CA LEU A 50 -12.75 6.17 3.36
C LEU A 50 -14.01 7.04 3.41
N LEU A 51 -13.96 8.20 4.07
CA LEU A 51 -15.14 9.03 4.31
C LEU A 51 -15.29 10.12 3.23
N PRO A 52 -16.53 10.52 2.89
CA PRO A 52 -16.81 11.42 1.78
C PRO A 52 -16.58 12.89 2.15
N TRP A 53 -15.46 13.20 2.80
CA TRP A 53 -15.12 14.57 3.23
C TRP A 53 -14.28 15.31 2.19
N ALA A 54 -13.51 14.59 1.38
CA ALA A 54 -12.63 15.14 0.37
C ALA A 54 -12.41 14.12 -0.75
N ASN A 55 -12.05 14.61 -1.95
CA ASN A 55 -11.66 13.74 -3.04
C ASN A 55 -10.24 13.19 -2.80
N ALA A 56 -10.10 11.87 -2.75
CA ALA A 56 -8.82 11.23 -2.44
C ALA A 56 -7.75 11.42 -3.54
N ASN A 57 -8.15 11.47 -4.82
CA ASN A 57 -7.25 11.76 -5.93
C ASN A 57 -6.75 13.21 -5.85
N GLU A 58 -7.61 14.16 -5.48
CA GLU A 58 -7.20 15.56 -5.22
C GLU A 58 -6.21 15.67 -4.08
N LEU A 59 -6.45 14.99 -2.96
CA LEU A 59 -5.52 15.00 -1.82
C LEU A 59 -4.14 14.46 -2.22
N THR A 60 -4.11 13.35 -2.97
CA THR A 60 -2.84 12.78 -3.45
C THR A 60 -2.13 13.72 -4.41
N LEU A 61 -2.83 14.27 -5.40
CA LEU A 61 -2.25 15.20 -6.35
C LEU A 61 -1.80 16.52 -5.71
N GLY A 62 -2.45 16.94 -4.62
CA GLY A 62 -2.09 18.15 -3.88
C GLY A 62 -0.77 18.03 -3.12
N VAL A 63 -0.43 16.83 -2.62
CA VAL A 63 0.83 16.63 -1.88
C VAL A 63 2.02 16.37 -2.81
N LEU A 64 1.80 15.74 -3.97
CA LEU A 64 2.87 15.31 -4.86
C LEU A 64 3.90 16.39 -5.23
N PRO A 65 3.53 17.65 -5.57
CA PRO A 65 4.52 18.67 -5.90
C PRO A 65 5.55 18.94 -4.80
N SER A 66 5.20 18.70 -3.53
CA SER A 66 6.10 18.88 -2.39
C SER A 66 7.01 17.68 -2.14
N ILE A 67 6.69 16.51 -2.70
CA ILE A 67 7.40 15.24 -2.49
C ILE A 67 8.14 14.78 -3.77
N ALA A 68 7.73 15.28 -4.94
CA ALA A 68 8.29 14.89 -6.23
C ALA A 68 9.82 15.03 -6.27
N GLY A 69 10.48 14.12 -6.99
CA GLY A 69 11.94 14.05 -7.08
C GLY A 69 12.64 13.39 -5.89
N SER A 70 11.89 12.96 -4.87
CA SER A 70 12.42 12.33 -3.67
C SER A 70 12.44 10.80 -3.82
N GLY A 71 13.51 10.26 -4.39
CA GLY A 71 13.74 8.80 -4.53
C GLY A 71 12.67 8.05 -5.34
N THR A 72 12.45 6.77 -5.02
CA THR A 72 11.39 5.96 -5.64
C THR A 72 10.03 6.34 -5.06
N LEU A 73 9.28 7.14 -5.79
CA LEU A 73 7.98 7.67 -5.38
C LEU A 73 6.82 6.93 -6.06
N PHE A 74 5.88 6.42 -5.26
CA PHE A 74 4.59 5.90 -5.67
C PHE A 74 3.48 6.83 -5.19
N ALA A 75 2.28 6.71 -5.74
CA ALA A 75 1.13 7.51 -5.31
C ALA A 75 -0.15 6.68 -5.20
N THR A 76 -1.03 7.04 -4.27
CA THR A 76 -2.35 6.40 -4.21
C THR A 76 -3.29 6.90 -5.29
N VAL A 77 -4.06 5.99 -5.89
CA VAL A 77 -5.10 6.33 -6.85
C VAL A 77 -6.41 5.67 -6.42
N CYS A 78 -7.45 6.49 -6.26
CA CYS A 78 -8.82 6.04 -6.10
C CYS A 78 -9.35 5.62 -7.47
N ALA A 79 -9.27 4.33 -7.79
CA ALA A 79 -9.68 3.79 -9.08
C ALA A 79 -11.20 3.92 -9.33
N ASN A 80 -11.97 3.98 -8.25
CA ASN A 80 -13.43 3.95 -8.27
C ASN A 80 -14.05 5.35 -8.46
N ASP A 81 -13.25 6.41 -8.51
CA ASP A 81 -13.69 7.81 -8.64
C ASP A 81 -14.11 8.14 -10.09
N PRO A 82 -15.42 8.34 -10.36
CA PRO A 82 -15.87 8.71 -11.70
C PRO A 82 -15.71 10.21 -12.00
N LEU A 83 -15.57 11.06 -10.98
CA LEU A 83 -15.44 12.51 -11.13
C LEU A 83 -14.01 12.89 -11.51
N ARG A 84 -13.04 12.09 -11.06
CA ARG A 84 -11.64 12.18 -11.47
C ARG A 84 -11.09 10.82 -11.89
N PRO A 85 -11.35 10.40 -13.14
CA PRO A 85 -10.98 9.08 -13.63
C PRO A 85 -9.49 8.79 -13.49
N ALA A 86 -9.16 7.53 -13.20
CA ALA A 86 -7.78 7.08 -13.00
C ALA A 86 -6.83 7.49 -14.14
N SER A 87 -7.26 7.43 -15.40
CA SER A 87 -6.42 7.82 -16.55
C SER A 87 -5.91 9.27 -16.48
N GLN A 88 -6.74 10.20 -16.00
CA GLN A 88 -6.34 11.60 -15.82
C GLN A 88 -5.36 11.76 -14.65
N VAL A 89 -5.58 11.00 -13.57
CA VAL A 89 -4.66 11.00 -12.42
C VAL A 89 -3.31 10.45 -12.85
N LEU A 90 -3.27 9.30 -13.53
CA LEU A 90 -2.04 8.66 -14.00
C LEU A 90 -1.25 9.55 -14.96
N ALA A 91 -1.90 10.23 -15.89
CA ALA A 91 -1.22 11.21 -16.75
C ALA A 91 -0.50 12.28 -15.92
N ARG A 92 -1.16 12.79 -14.87
CA ARG A 92 -0.53 13.77 -13.98
C ARG A 92 0.60 13.17 -13.13
N LEU A 93 0.49 11.90 -12.74
CA LEU A 93 1.56 11.19 -12.02
C LEU A 93 2.82 11.07 -12.90
N VAL A 94 2.66 10.73 -14.18
CA VAL A 94 3.75 10.67 -15.15
C VAL A 94 4.44 12.03 -15.29
N ASP A 95 3.67 13.12 -15.44
CA ASP A 95 4.24 14.48 -15.53
C ASP A 95 5.08 14.88 -14.30
N LEU A 96 4.75 14.31 -13.13
CA LEU A 96 5.42 14.56 -11.86
C LEU A 96 6.57 13.59 -11.57
N GLY A 97 6.88 12.68 -12.50
CA GLY A 97 7.98 11.71 -12.36
C GLY A 97 7.71 10.63 -11.31
N VAL A 98 6.44 10.33 -11.02
CA VAL A 98 6.06 9.24 -10.13
C VAL A 98 6.39 7.89 -10.80
N ALA A 99 6.94 6.95 -10.04
CA ALA A 99 7.38 5.65 -10.53
C ALA A 99 6.26 4.60 -10.57
N GLY A 100 5.23 4.73 -9.73
CA GLY A 100 4.14 3.76 -9.69
C GLY A 100 2.95 4.17 -8.83
N VAL A 101 1.97 3.26 -8.73
CA VAL A 101 0.70 3.51 -8.05
C VAL A 101 0.34 2.42 -7.05
N LEU A 102 -0.54 2.79 -6.11
CA LEU A 102 -1.25 1.89 -5.20
C LEU A 102 -2.76 2.20 -5.25
N ASN A 103 -3.62 1.18 -5.34
CA ASN A 103 -5.09 1.34 -5.29
C ASN A 103 -5.55 1.75 -3.87
N ALA A 104 -5.66 3.06 -3.62
CA ALA A 104 -6.21 3.55 -2.37
C ALA A 104 -6.94 4.89 -2.56
N PRO A 105 -8.06 5.13 -1.86
CA PRO A 105 -8.74 4.22 -0.93
C PRO A 105 -9.29 2.98 -1.66
N THR A 106 -9.40 1.86 -0.93
CA THR A 106 -9.83 0.56 -1.49
C THR A 106 -11.18 0.15 -0.93
N VAL A 107 -12.07 -0.32 -1.80
CA VAL A 107 -13.35 -0.94 -1.43
C VAL A 107 -13.14 -2.26 -0.69
N GLY A 108 -11.93 -2.83 -0.73
CA GLY A 108 -11.52 -4.00 0.03
C GLY A 108 -11.70 -3.86 1.54
N LEU A 109 -11.68 -2.63 2.07
CA LEU A 109 -11.95 -2.34 3.48
C LEU A 109 -13.46 -2.26 3.81
N LEU A 110 -14.33 -2.11 2.80
CA LEU A 110 -15.77 -2.10 3.00
C LEU A 110 -16.29 -3.54 3.17
N THR A 111 -17.28 -3.70 4.04
CA THR A 111 -17.93 -4.99 4.30
C THR A 111 -19.46 -4.88 4.28
N GLY A 112 -20.15 -6.02 4.27
CA GLY A 112 -21.60 -6.08 4.44
C GLY A 112 -22.41 -5.45 3.29
N PRO A 113 -23.62 -4.92 3.58
CA PRO A 113 -24.53 -4.40 2.56
C PRO A 113 -23.95 -3.24 1.75
N VAL A 114 -23.13 -2.39 2.37
CA VAL A 114 -22.47 -1.25 1.69
C VAL A 114 -21.51 -1.77 0.63
N ARG A 115 -20.62 -2.71 0.98
CA ARG A 115 -19.72 -3.33 0.00
C ARG A 115 -20.49 -3.95 -1.16
N ALA A 116 -21.52 -4.73 -0.85
CA ALA A 116 -22.32 -5.39 -1.88
C ALA A 116 -23.02 -4.39 -2.82
N ALA A 117 -23.47 -3.23 -2.32
CA ALA A 117 -24.06 -2.18 -3.14
C ALA A 117 -23.03 -1.51 -4.07
N VAL A 118 -21.82 -1.23 -3.56
CA VAL A 118 -20.71 -0.66 -4.35
C VAL A 118 -20.31 -1.60 -5.50
N GLU A 119 -20.17 -2.90 -5.22
CA GLU A 119 -19.86 -3.91 -6.23
C GLU A 119 -20.94 -3.98 -7.32
N ARG A 120 -22.23 -4.08 -6.94
CA ARG A 120 -23.34 -4.11 -7.91
C ARG A 120 -23.45 -2.85 -8.76
N ALA A 121 -22.98 -1.70 -8.26
CA ALA A 121 -22.97 -0.44 -8.99
C ALA A 121 -21.81 -0.34 -10.00
N GLY A 122 -20.96 -1.37 -10.14
CA GLY A 122 -19.77 -1.31 -10.99
C GLY A 122 -18.70 -0.37 -10.44
N LEU A 123 -18.78 -0.01 -9.15
CA LEU A 123 -17.80 0.80 -8.42
C LEU A 123 -16.89 -0.08 -7.57
N GLY A 124 -16.83 -1.37 -7.87
CA GLY A 124 -16.23 -2.42 -7.07
C GLY A 124 -14.72 -2.63 -7.26
N PHE A 125 -14.23 -3.73 -6.71
CA PHE A 125 -12.80 -4.05 -6.71
C PHE A 125 -12.24 -4.27 -8.14
N ASP A 126 -13.07 -4.65 -9.09
CA ASP A 126 -12.66 -4.82 -10.50
C ASP A 126 -12.03 -3.55 -11.09
N ARG A 127 -12.49 -2.35 -10.69
CA ARG A 127 -11.84 -1.09 -11.10
C ARG A 127 -10.45 -0.92 -10.52
N GLU A 128 -10.23 -1.39 -9.30
CA GLU A 128 -8.90 -1.38 -8.67
C GLU A 128 -7.96 -2.37 -9.35
N VAL A 129 -8.49 -3.48 -9.88
CA VAL A 129 -7.74 -4.42 -10.71
C VAL A 129 -7.40 -3.80 -12.07
N GLU A 130 -8.38 -3.18 -12.75
CA GLU A 130 -8.19 -2.49 -14.03
C GLU A 130 -7.15 -1.36 -13.95
N LEU A 131 -7.01 -0.71 -12.78
CA LEU A 131 -5.98 0.29 -12.52
C LEU A 131 -4.57 -0.27 -12.76
N MET A 132 -4.31 -1.54 -12.45
CA MET A 132 -2.98 -2.15 -12.62
C MET A 132 -2.57 -2.14 -14.10
N ALA A 133 -3.46 -2.63 -14.97
CA ALA A 133 -3.23 -2.66 -16.41
C ALA A 133 -3.18 -1.24 -17.00
N LEU A 134 -4.00 -0.31 -16.47
CA LEU A 134 -3.98 1.08 -16.88
C LEU A 134 -2.65 1.76 -16.51
N ALA A 135 -2.14 1.56 -15.30
CA ALA A 135 -0.84 2.09 -14.87
C ALA A 135 0.28 1.60 -15.80
N ALA A 136 0.30 0.30 -16.14
CA ALA A 136 1.27 -0.25 -17.08
C ALA A 136 1.21 0.42 -18.46
N ARG A 137 0.01 0.73 -18.99
CA ARG A 137 -0.14 1.47 -20.26
C ARG A 137 0.41 2.90 -20.20
N HIS A 138 0.48 3.49 -19.02
CA HIS A 138 1.12 4.80 -18.77
C HIS A 138 2.61 4.68 -18.43
N GLY A 139 3.21 3.49 -18.50
CA GLY A 139 4.61 3.26 -18.13
C GLY A 139 4.87 3.33 -16.61
N LEU A 140 3.81 3.25 -15.80
CA LEU A 140 3.89 3.27 -14.34
C LEU A 140 3.89 1.84 -13.79
N ARG A 141 4.61 1.64 -12.69
CA ARG A 141 4.57 0.40 -11.90
C ARG A 141 3.26 0.35 -11.10
N ALA A 142 2.80 -0.85 -10.75
CA ALA A 142 1.52 -1.02 -10.09
C ALA A 142 1.61 -1.96 -8.89
N TRP A 143 1.20 -1.47 -7.73
CA TRP A 143 1.03 -2.23 -6.50
C TRP A 143 -0.45 -2.31 -6.15
N GLY A 144 -0.88 -3.46 -5.64
CA GLY A 144 -2.28 -3.72 -5.33
C GLY A 144 -2.49 -4.16 -3.89
N TYR A 145 -3.37 -3.48 -3.15
CA TYR A 145 -3.93 -3.99 -1.92
C TYR A 145 -4.84 -5.19 -2.19
N ALA A 146 -4.58 -6.29 -1.50
CA ALA A 146 -5.40 -7.50 -1.55
C ALA A 146 -5.79 -7.97 -0.15
N PHE A 147 -6.98 -8.55 -0.04
CA PHE A 147 -7.54 -9.08 1.21
C PHE A 147 -7.85 -10.57 1.11
N THR A 148 -7.87 -11.12 -0.12
CA THR A 148 -8.21 -12.51 -0.42
C THR A 148 -7.32 -13.06 -1.54
N PRO A 149 -7.14 -14.39 -1.63
CA PRO A 149 -6.38 -15.03 -2.71
C PRO A 149 -6.85 -14.62 -4.11
N ALA A 150 -8.16 -14.58 -4.34
CA ALA A 150 -8.74 -14.23 -5.64
C ALA A 150 -8.38 -12.79 -6.06
N GLN A 151 -8.38 -11.86 -5.12
CA GLN A 151 -7.97 -10.48 -5.39
C GLN A 151 -6.48 -10.39 -5.73
N ALA A 152 -5.62 -11.15 -5.04
CA ALA A 152 -4.19 -11.18 -5.35
C ALA A 152 -3.93 -11.73 -6.75
N THR A 153 -4.53 -12.86 -7.12
CA THR A 153 -4.43 -13.41 -8.48
C THR A 153 -4.89 -12.40 -9.52
N ALA A 154 -6.06 -11.78 -9.33
CA ALA A 154 -6.59 -10.79 -10.28
C ALA A 154 -5.66 -9.58 -10.47
N LEU A 155 -5.09 -9.05 -9.38
CA LEU A 155 -4.12 -7.95 -9.45
C LEU A 155 -2.86 -8.34 -10.23
N VAL A 156 -2.30 -9.52 -9.95
CA VAL A 156 -1.09 -10.01 -10.61
C VAL A 156 -1.33 -10.28 -12.09
N ASP A 157 -2.45 -10.91 -12.46
CA ASP A 157 -2.84 -11.14 -13.86
C ASP A 157 -2.99 -9.83 -14.65
N HIS A 158 -3.31 -8.72 -13.96
CA HIS A 158 -3.43 -7.38 -14.57
C HIS A 158 -2.14 -6.54 -14.46
N GLY A 159 -1.02 -7.16 -14.10
CA GLY A 159 0.30 -6.53 -14.15
C GLY A 159 0.73 -5.84 -12.85
N ALA A 160 0.11 -6.17 -11.70
CA ALA A 160 0.67 -5.77 -10.41
C ALA A 160 2.03 -6.46 -10.19
N GLU A 161 3.07 -5.67 -9.94
CA GLU A 161 4.41 -6.18 -9.61
C GLU A 161 4.61 -6.42 -8.10
N ALA A 162 3.67 -5.93 -7.29
CA ALA A 162 3.60 -6.24 -5.87
C ALA A 162 2.15 -6.33 -5.37
N VAL A 163 1.92 -7.27 -4.46
CA VAL A 163 0.67 -7.40 -3.70
C VAL A 163 0.93 -6.98 -2.26
N VAL A 164 0.20 -5.97 -1.80
CA VAL A 164 0.18 -5.52 -0.41
C VAL A 164 -0.98 -6.22 0.30
N VAL A 165 -0.67 -7.23 1.10
CA VAL A 165 -1.68 -7.97 1.87
C VAL A 165 -2.18 -7.10 3.02
N HIS A 166 -3.41 -6.64 2.91
CA HIS A 166 -4.01 -5.72 3.86
C HIS A 166 -4.80 -6.49 4.92
N LEU A 167 -4.29 -6.47 6.15
CA LEU A 167 -4.80 -7.23 7.30
C LEU A 167 -5.89 -6.48 8.09
N GLY A 168 -6.54 -5.51 7.45
CA GLY A 168 -7.50 -4.58 8.08
C GLY A 168 -6.85 -3.30 8.62
N ILE A 169 -7.66 -2.43 9.23
CA ILE A 169 -7.21 -1.15 9.80
C ILE A 169 -6.19 -1.41 10.90
N THR A 170 -5.05 -0.71 10.88
CA THR A 170 -3.99 -0.84 11.88
C THR A 170 -4.52 -0.61 13.30
N GLY A 171 -4.20 -1.52 14.22
CA GLY A 171 -4.66 -1.47 15.61
C GLY A 171 -6.11 -1.93 15.82
N ALA A 172 -6.85 -2.25 14.75
CA ALA A 172 -8.14 -2.91 14.89
C ALA A 172 -7.92 -4.36 15.35
N GLY A 173 -8.67 -4.81 16.36
CA GLY A 173 -8.49 -6.08 17.09
C GLY A 173 -8.76 -7.38 16.30
N SER A 174 -8.28 -7.47 15.06
CA SER A 174 -8.30 -8.72 14.30
C SER A 174 -7.36 -9.74 14.96
N PRO A 175 -7.82 -10.99 15.21
CA PRO A 175 -6.96 -12.00 15.81
C PRO A 175 -5.72 -12.29 14.97
N THR A 176 -4.54 -12.30 15.59
CA THR A 176 -3.25 -12.53 14.90
C THR A 176 -3.25 -13.81 14.06
N ALA A 177 -3.85 -14.89 14.54
CA ALA A 177 -3.97 -16.15 13.79
C ALA A 177 -4.74 -16.00 12.47
N ARG A 178 -5.80 -15.18 12.46
CA ARG A 178 -6.56 -14.88 11.23
C ARG A 178 -5.71 -14.06 10.26
N CYS A 179 -5.02 -13.04 10.77
CA CYS A 179 -4.11 -12.23 9.96
C CYS A 179 -2.97 -13.06 9.37
N ALA A 180 -2.45 -14.04 10.12
CA ALA A 180 -1.42 -14.96 9.65
C ALA A 180 -1.92 -15.85 8.50
N ALA A 181 -3.11 -16.43 8.65
CA ALA A 181 -3.74 -17.22 7.60
C ALA A 181 -4.03 -16.39 6.34
N THR A 182 -4.51 -15.15 6.50
CA THR A 182 -4.70 -14.23 5.37
C THR A 182 -3.37 -13.89 4.69
N LEU A 183 -2.33 -13.52 5.43
CA LEU A 183 -1.01 -13.23 4.85
C LEU A 183 -0.50 -14.40 4.01
N THR A 184 -0.56 -15.61 4.55
CA THR A 184 -0.09 -16.83 3.86
C THR A 184 -0.88 -17.10 2.60
N THR A 185 -2.20 -17.25 2.72
CA THR A 185 -3.05 -17.64 1.57
C THR A 185 -3.04 -16.60 0.44
N VAL A 186 -2.95 -15.30 0.76
CA VAL A 186 -2.88 -14.23 -0.24
C VAL A 186 -1.48 -14.18 -0.88
N ALA A 187 -0.41 -14.35 -0.10
CA ALA A 187 0.95 -14.40 -0.60
C ALA A 187 1.17 -15.60 -1.55
N ASP A 188 0.69 -16.78 -1.16
CA ASP A 188 0.80 -18.00 -1.95
C ASP A 188 0.07 -17.86 -3.28
N ALA A 189 -1.15 -17.30 -3.27
CA ALA A 189 -1.90 -17.07 -4.50
C ALA A 189 -1.21 -16.07 -5.44
N ALA A 190 -0.65 -14.99 -4.89
CA ALA A 190 0.14 -14.03 -5.66
C ALA A 190 1.34 -14.72 -6.34
N ARG A 191 2.12 -15.48 -5.56
CA ARG A 191 3.33 -16.17 -6.04
C ARG A 191 3.06 -17.33 -6.98
N ALA A 192 1.95 -18.04 -6.78
CA ALA A 192 1.48 -19.07 -7.72
C ALA A 192 1.11 -18.47 -9.08
N THR A 193 0.64 -17.21 -9.09
CA THR A 193 0.31 -16.48 -10.32
C THR A 193 1.59 -15.94 -10.99
N ASN A 194 2.52 -15.37 -10.21
CA ASN A 194 3.84 -14.94 -10.69
C ASN A 194 4.88 -15.06 -9.57
N ALA A 195 5.90 -15.91 -9.76
CA ALA A 195 6.94 -16.15 -8.77
C ALA A 195 7.79 -14.90 -8.45
N ASP A 196 7.87 -13.94 -9.37
CA ASP A 196 8.64 -12.69 -9.21
C ASP A 196 7.83 -11.57 -8.54
N VAL A 197 6.55 -11.79 -8.23
CA VAL A 197 5.72 -10.78 -7.56
C VAL A 197 6.23 -10.55 -6.14
N ARG A 198 6.35 -9.27 -5.76
CA ARG A 198 6.67 -8.91 -4.38
C ARG A 198 5.43 -9.02 -3.52
N VAL A 199 5.61 -9.43 -2.27
CA VAL A 199 4.54 -9.45 -1.27
C VAL A 199 4.94 -8.51 -0.15
N LEU A 200 4.03 -7.64 0.28
CA LEU A 200 4.18 -6.80 1.46
C LEU A 200 3.04 -7.05 2.44
N ALA A 201 3.29 -6.95 3.74
CA ALA A 201 2.22 -6.93 4.75
C ALA A 201 1.85 -5.49 5.13
N HIS A 202 0.58 -5.26 5.47
CA HIS A 202 0.09 -3.96 5.93
C HIS A 202 -1.11 -4.09 6.89
N GLY A 203 -1.13 -3.28 7.93
CA GLY A 203 -2.30 -3.08 8.79
C GLY A 203 -2.58 -4.20 9.79
N GLY A 204 -3.80 -4.24 10.31
CA GLY A 204 -4.22 -5.18 11.36
C GLY A 204 -3.35 -5.06 12.62
N PRO A 205 -2.83 -6.17 13.17
CA PRO A 205 -2.02 -6.16 14.40
C PRO A 205 -0.58 -5.66 14.18
N LEU A 206 -0.19 -5.30 12.96
CA LEU A 206 1.18 -4.89 12.63
C LEU A 206 1.48 -3.44 13.06
N THR A 207 1.42 -3.18 14.36
CA THR A 207 1.70 -1.87 14.96
C THR A 207 3.17 -1.68 15.32
N ASP A 208 3.91 -2.77 15.51
CA ASP A 208 5.30 -2.77 15.91
C ASP A 208 6.11 -3.87 15.18
N PRO A 209 7.44 -3.73 15.09
CA PRO A 209 8.31 -4.70 14.41
C PRO A 209 8.30 -6.10 15.04
N GLY A 210 8.08 -6.22 16.35
CA GLY A 210 8.09 -7.51 17.06
C GLY A 210 6.91 -8.38 16.65
N THR A 211 5.71 -7.79 16.60
CA THR A 211 4.50 -8.47 16.10
C THR A 211 4.67 -8.90 14.64
N PHE A 212 5.28 -8.06 13.80
CA PHE A 212 5.61 -8.43 12.41
C PHE A 212 6.61 -9.59 12.34
N ALA A 213 7.66 -9.58 13.17
CA ALA A 213 8.64 -10.66 13.26
C ALA A 213 7.98 -11.99 13.66
N GLU A 214 7.09 -11.97 14.65
CA GLU A 214 6.34 -13.14 15.10
C GLU A 214 5.45 -13.70 14.02
N LEU A 215 4.68 -12.83 13.36
CA LEU A 215 3.82 -13.22 12.24
C LEU A 215 4.66 -13.88 11.14
N CYS A 216 5.74 -13.23 10.70
CA CYS A 216 6.58 -13.74 9.61
C CYS A 216 7.32 -15.03 9.95
N ARG A 217 7.75 -15.21 11.21
CA ARG A 217 8.42 -16.45 11.66
C ARG A 217 7.47 -17.64 11.61
N SER A 218 6.19 -17.42 11.91
CA SER A 218 5.20 -18.50 11.99
C SER A 218 4.72 -19.03 10.63
N LEU A 219 5.04 -18.36 9.52
CA LEU A 219 4.36 -18.58 8.23
C LEU A 219 5.26 -19.00 7.08
N ASP A 220 6.58 -19.02 7.25
CA ASP A 220 7.55 -19.18 6.14
C ASP A 220 7.35 -18.20 4.96
N VAL A 221 6.54 -17.15 5.13
CA VAL A 221 6.30 -16.13 4.10
C VAL A 221 7.38 -15.06 4.19
N HIS A 222 8.29 -15.02 3.22
CA HIS A 222 9.16 -13.85 3.04
C HIS A 222 8.31 -12.70 2.49
N CYS A 223 8.26 -11.52 3.14
CA CYS A 223 7.52 -10.37 2.63
C CYS A 223 8.12 -9.06 3.13
N GLY A 224 7.93 -8.01 2.35
CA GLY A 224 8.19 -6.64 2.75
C GLY A 224 7.12 -6.11 3.71
N PHE A 225 7.21 -4.82 4.02
CA PHE A 225 6.23 -4.14 4.87
C PHE A 225 5.87 -2.78 4.30
N PHE A 226 4.58 -2.45 4.29
CA PHE A 226 4.11 -1.09 4.03
C PHE A 226 3.61 -0.44 5.32
N GLY A 227 4.34 0.55 5.82
CA GLY A 227 3.97 1.31 7.01
C GLY A 227 3.37 2.67 6.68
N ALA A 228 2.19 2.96 7.24
CA ALA A 228 1.57 4.28 7.13
C ALA A 228 1.56 4.97 8.50
N SER A 229 0.46 4.83 9.25
CA SER A 229 0.33 5.41 10.59
C SER A 229 1.42 4.97 11.58
N VAL A 230 2.00 3.78 11.41
CA VAL A 230 3.08 3.28 12.28
C VAL A 230 4.36 4.12 12.20
N PHE A 231 4.59 4.82 11.09
CA PHE A 231 5.70 5.76 10.95
C PHE A 231 5.24 7.19 11.20
N GLU A 232 4.14 7.61 10.60
CA GLU A 232 3.67 9.00 10.71
C GLU A 232 3.23 9.40 12.11
N CYS A 233 2.85 8.44 12.96
CA CYS A 233 2.50 8.68 14.35
C CYS A 233 3.61 8.28 15.34
N ALA A 234 4.79 7.88 14.85
CA ALA A 234 5.92 7.56 15.71
C ALA A 234 6.52 8.83 16.32
N GLU A 235 6.94 8.75 17.59
CA GLU A 235 7.70 9.83 18.23
C GLU A 235 9.03 10.06 17.50
N ASP A 236 9.71 8.98 17.13
CA ASP A 236 10.93 8.97 16.34
C ASP A 236 10.76 8.10 15.08
N VAL A 237 10.56 8.77 13.95
CA VAL A 237 10.40 8.14 12.63
C VAL A 237 11.65 7.36 12.23
N GLU A 238 12.84 7.88 12.50
CA GLU A 238 14.08 7.24 12.08
C GLU A 238 14.29 5.96 12.87
N ALA A 239 14.18 6.02 14.20
CA ALA A 239 14.28 4.83 15.05
C ALA A 239 13.24 3.77 14.67
N ALA A 240 12.00 4.18 14.37
CA ALA A 240 10.95 3.27 13.91
C ALA A 240 11.36 2.57 12.61
N VAL A 241 11.76 3.32 11.56
CA VAL A 241 12.17 2.74 10.27
C VAL A 241 13.35 1.77 10.44
N HIS A 242 14.36 2.11 11.25
CA HIS A 242 15.50 1.23 11.52
C HIS A 242 15.09 -0.08 12.22
N ALA A 243 14.14 0.00 13.17
CA ALA A 243 13.63 -1.18 13.86
C ALA A 243 12.89 -2.14 12.90
N TRP A 244 12.04 -1.58 12.02
CA TRP A 244 11.36 -2.36 10.98
C TRP A 244 12.34 -2.96 9.97
N ARG A 245 13.34 -2.19 9.53
CA ARG A 245 14.40 -2.66 8.62
C ARG A 245 15.17 -3.84 9.21
N THR A 246 15.50 -3.78 10.50
CA THR A 246 16.23 -4.86 11.20
C THR A 246 15.47 -6.18 11.19
N VAL A 247 14.14 -6.14 11.36
CA VAL A 247 13.31 -7.35 11.33
C VAL A 247 13.23 -7.93 9.91
N LEU A 248 13.09 -7.07 8.90
CA LEU A 248 13.04 -7.48 7.50
C LEU A 248 14.35 -8.17 7.04
N THR A 249 15.51 -7.68 7.45
CA THR A 249 16.81 -8.24 7.02
C THR A 249 17.19 -9.53 7.74
N ARG A 250 16.80 -9.70 9.01
CA ARG A 250 17.13 -10.92 9.79
C ARG A 250 16.56 -12.20 9.20
N LYS A 251 15.46 -12.14 8.45
CA LYS A 251 14.86 -13.31 7.80
C LYS A 251 15.61 -13.75 6.53
N VAL A 252 16.38 -12.86 5.90
CA VAL A 252 17.19 -13.19 4.71
C VAL A 252 18.44 -14.01 5.08
N ALA A 253 18.84 -14.02 6.36
CA ALA A 253 20.10 -14.61 6.83
C ALA A 253 19.95 -15.98 7.53
N GLY A 254 18.75 -16.55 7.60
CA GLY A 254 18.49 -17.86 8.20
C GLY A 254 17.75 -18.77 7.25
#